data_AF-A0AAV4RG21-F1
#
_entry.id   AF-A0AAV4RG21-F1
#
_cell.length_a   1.000
_cell.length_b   1.000
_cell.length_c   1.000
_cell.angle_alpha   90.00
_cell.angle_beta   90.00
_cell.angle_gamma   90.00
#
_symmetry.space_group_name_H-M   'P 1'
#
loop_
_entity.id
_entity.type
_entity.pdbx_description
1 polymer ?
#
loop_
_entity_poly.entity_id
_entity_poly.type
_entity_poly.pdbx_seq_one_letter_code
_entity_poly.pdbx_strand_id
1 'polypeptide(L)'
;MCNNLKYESNPENKCIDLKPLAFLFPNSTDVNLLRICDEGKQKNFCKDCVEPAEVLFIVALAASFLVVLSLIHYLMCLSANYARIKDNEKNFQELQELQYLQDTEMGTLSKDRY
;
A
#
# COMPACT_ATOMS: atom_id res chain seq x y z
N MET A 1 2.38 14.39 -19.89
CA MET A 1 1.51 15.41 -19.21
C MET A 1 1.57 16.88 -19.71
N CYS A 2 2.40 17.31 -20.68
CA CYS A 2 2.50 18.75 -21.08
C CYS A 2 1.96 19.16 -22.46
N ASN A 3 1.28 18.28 -23.20
CA ASN A 3 0.87 18.58 -24.58
C ASN A 3 -0.27 19.62 -24.69
N ASN A 4 -0.83 20.08 -23.56
CA ASN A 4 -1.98 20.99 -23.50
C ASN A 4 -1.69 22.34 -22.81
N LEU A 5 -0.43 22.78 -22.72
CA LEU A 5 -0.14 24.16 -22.26
C LEU A 5 -0.57 25.25 -23.26
N LYS A 6 -1.19 24.86 -24.39
CA LYS A 6 -1.90 25.78 -25.27
C LYS A 6 -3.33 25.95 -24.77
N TYR A 7 -3.63 27.19 -24.39
CA TYR A 7 -4.97 27.79 -24.20
C TYR A 7 -5.32 28.13 -22.76
N GLU A 8 -4.66 29.15 -22.22
CA GLU A 8 -5.38 30.10 -21.37
C GLU A 8 -4.98 31.51 -21.79
N SER A 9 -5.98 32.28 -22.23
CA SER A 9 -5.87 33.58 -22.91
C SER A 9 -5.51 34.74 -21.97
N ASN A 10 -4.74 34.48 -20.91
CA ASN A 10 -4.27 35.49 -19.97
C ASN A 10 -2.72 35.49 -19.91
N PRO A 11 -2.03 36.58 -20.30
CA PRO A 11 -0.56 36.63 -20.28
C PRO A 11 0.07 36.45 -18.89
N GLU A 12 -0.70 36.52 -17.80
CA GLU A 12 -0.25 36.20 -16.45
C GLU A 12 -0.34 34.70 -16.07
N ASN A 13 -1.17 33.92 -16.78
CA ASN A 13 -1.37 32.48 -16.56
C ASN A 13 -0.44 31.60 -17.42
N LYS A 14 0.45 32.21 -18.20
CA LYS A 14 1.45 31.51 -19.01
C LYS A 14 2.63 30.99 -18.21
N CYS A 15 2.68 31.12 -16.88
CA CYS A 15 3.85 30.73 -16.09
C CYS A 15 3.58 29.47 -15.25
N ILE A 16 4.56 28.57 -15.20
CA ILE A 16 4.55 27.46 -14.24
C ILE A 16 5.04 28.01 -12.90
N ASP A 17 4.18 28.03 -11.87
CA ASP A 17 4.53 28.49 -10.52
C ASP A 17 4.78 27.30 -9.59
N LEU A 18 6.04 27.14 -9.15
CA LEU A 18 6.48 26.11 -8.21
C LEU A 18 6.51 26.61 -6.76
N LYS A 19 6.04 27.82 -6.46
CA LYS A 19 5.94 28.31 -5.07
C LYS A 19 5.20 27.37 -4.12
N PRO A 20 4.12 26.65 -4.52
CA PRO A 20 3.48 25.66 -3.64
C PRO A 20 4.44 24.51 -3.25
N LEU A 21 5.45 24.27 -4.07
CA LEU A 21 6.49 23.26 -3.88
C LEU A 21 7.75 23.86 -3.23
N ALA A 22 7.73 25.11 -2.78
CA ALA A 22 8.89 25.79 -2.18
C ALA A 22 9.53 25.00 -1.02
N PHE A 23 8.75 24.18 -0.31
CA PHE A 23 9.24 23.33 0.77
C PHE A 23 10.20 22.22 0.31
N LEU A 24 10.17 21.83 -0.97
CA LEU A 24 11.09 20.84 -1.56
C LEU A 24 12.44 21.46 -1.91
N PHE A 25 12.54 22.79 -1.92
CA PHE A 25 13.74 23.52 -2.30
C PHE A 25 14.49 24.02 -1.05
N PRO A 26 15.83 24.05 -1.08
CA PRO A 26 16.61 24.58 0.03
C PRO A 26 16.26 26.06 0.30
N ASN A 27 16.33 26.48 1.56
CA ASN A 27 15.87 27.81 2.06
C ASN A 27 16.49 29.03 1.34
N SER A 28 17.58 28.86 0.59
CA SER A 28 18.26 29.90 -0.18
C SER A 28 17.80 30.02 -1.63
N THR A 29 16.75 29.29 -2.05
CA THR A 29 16.28 29.31 -3.43
C THR A 29 15.45 30.56 -3.69
N ASP A 30 15.86 31.35 -4.69
CA ASP A 30 15.15 32.58 -5.08
C ASP A 30 13.72 32.25 -5.55
N VAL A 31 12.72 32.84 -4.90
CA VAL A 31 11.28 32.72 -5.22
C VAL A 31 10.96 33.09 -6.67
N ASN A 32 11.79 33.89 -7.33
CA ASN A 32 11.64 34.22 -8.74
C ASN A 32 12.11 33.08 -9.66
N LEU A 33 13.02 32.22 -9.20
CA LEU A 33 13.45 31.03 -9.94
C LEU A 33 12.38 29.93 -9.93
N LEU A 34 11.46 29.98 -8.95
CA LEU A 34 10.32 29.06 -8.84
C LEU A 34 9.20 29.40 -9.83
N ARG A 35 9.28 30.50 -10.58
CA ARG A 35 8.29 30.86 -11.61
C ARG A 35 8.92 30.80 -13.00
N ILE A 36 8.48 29.85 -13.82
CA ILE A 36 8.99 29.67 -15.18
C ILE A 36 7.98 30.27 -16.17
N CYS A 37 8.26 31.47 -16.66
CA CYS A 37 7.40 32.19 -17.60
C CYS A 37 7.90 32.17 -19.06
N ASP A 38 9.15 31.79 -19.29
CA ASP A 38 9.76 31.80 -20.63
C ASP A 38 9.36 30.54 -21.42
N GLU A 39 8.83 30.73 -22.63
CA GLU A 39 8.30 29.63 -23.48
C GLU A 39 9.39 28.59 -23.79
N GLY A 40 10.66 29.01 -23.92
CA GLY A 40 11.80 28.11 -24.09
C GLY A 40 12.10 27.27 -22.85
N LYS A 41 12.11 27.90 -21.66
CA LYS A 41 12.38 27.21 -20.39
C LYS A 41 11.28 26.23 -19.99
N GLN A 42 10.03 26.51 -20.34
CA GLN A 42 8.91 25.59 -20.09
C GLN A 42 9.02 24.31 -20.90
N LYS A 43 9.40 24.43 -22.18
CA LYS A 43 9.60 23.27 -23.05
C LYS A 43 10.73 22.39 -22.52
N ASN A 44 11.84 22.99 -22.08
CA ASN A 44 12.97 22.26 -21.52
C ASN A 44 12.59 21.60 -20.18
N PHE A 45 11.88 22.30 -19.29
CA PHE A 45 11.40 21.73 -18.04
C PHE A 45 10.50 20.51 -18.27
N CYS A 46 9.59 20.58 -19.24
CA CYS A 46 8.74 19.43 -19.53
C CYS A 46 9.53 18.23 -20.06
N LYS A 47 10.46 18.48 -20.99
CA LYS A 47 11.28 17.41 -21.60
C LYS A 47 12.23 16.78 -20.59
N ASP A 48 12.91 17.59 -19.79
CA ASP A 48 13.99 17.12 -18.94
C ASP A 48 13.51 16.67 -17.55
N CYS A 49 12.36 17.17 -17.06
CA CYS A 49 11.85 16.84 -15.73
C CYS A 49 10.54 16.04 -15.75
N VAL A 50 9.57 16.37 -16.60
CA VAL A 50 8.23 15.75 -16.56
C VAL A 50 8.22 14.40 -17.27
N GLU A 51 8.82 14.33 -18.47
CA GLU A 51 8.87 13.11 -19.28
C GLU A 51 9.56 11.93 -18.59
N PRO A 52 10.74 12.07 -17.96
CA PRO A 52 11.35 10.97 -17.20
C PRO A 52 10.61 10.64 -15.89
N ALA A 53 9.99 11.65 -15.25
CA ALA A 53 9.24 11.43 -14.01
C ALA A 53 7.94 10.64 -14.24
N GLU A 54 7.32 10.77 -15.42
CA GLU A 54 6.10 10.04 -15.78
C GLU A 54 6.31 8.52 -15.71
N VAL A 55 7.44 8.03 -16.22
CA VAL A 55 7.79 6.60 -16.18
C VAL A 55 8.03 6.14 -14.75
N LEU A 56 8.75 6.94 -13.94
CA LEU A 56 9.01 6.62 -12.54
C LEU A 56 7.72 6.53 -11.72
N PHE A 57 6.73 7.37 -12.02
CA PHE A 57 5.43 7.33 -11.37
C PHE A 57 4.66 6.02 -11.67
N ILE A 58 4.65 5.59 -12.93
CA ILE A 58 4.01 4.34 -13.33
C ILE A 58 4.67 3.14 -12.63
N VAL A 59 6.01 3.12 -12.60
CA VAL A 59 6.78 2.06 -11.93
C VAL A 59 6.51 2.06 -10.42
N ALA A 60 6.49 3.23 -9.78
CA ALA A 60 6.19 3.36 -8.36
C ALA A 60 4.77 2.87 -8.03
N LEU A 61 3.78 3.22 -8.86
CA LEU A 61 2.40 2.76 -8.70
C LEU A 61 2.31 1.23 -8.84
N ALA A 62 2.92 0.65 -9.87
CA ALA A 62 2.97 -0.80 -10.05
C ALA A 62 3.67 -1.51 -8.87
N ALA A 63 4.81 -0.98 -8.41
CA ALA A 63 5.53 -1.53 -7.27
C ALA A 63 4.70 -1.46 -5.98
N SER A 64 4.03 -0.34 -5.72
CA SER A 64 3.16 -0.18 -4.55
C SER A 64 2.01 -1.18 -4.55
N PHE A 65 1.41 -1.44 -5.71
CA PHE A 65 0.34 -2.42 -5.86
C PHE A 65 0.83 -3.84 -5.58
N LEU A 66 2.00 -4.21 -6.10
CA LEU A 66 2.62 -5.52 -5.83
C LEU A 66 2.93 -5.72 -4.34
N VAL A 67 3.42 -4.68 -3.66
CA VAL A 67 3.67 -4.74 -2.21
C VAL A 67 2.37 -4.96 -1.45
N VAL A 68 1.30 -4.24 -1.78
CA VAL A 68 -0.01 -4.40 -1.14
C VAL A 68 -0.56 -5.81 -1.36
N LEU A 69 -0.48 -6.35 -2.57
CA LEU A 69 -0.90 -7.73 -2.85
C LEU A 69 -0.07 -8.76 -2.07
N SER A 70 1.24 -8.57 -1.98
CA SER A 70 2.12 -9.43 -1.19
C SER A 70 1.73 -9.41 0.30
N LEU A 71 1.43 -8.23 0.85
CA LEU A 71 0.97 -8.08 2.22
C LEU A 71 -0.40 -8.75 2.45
N ILE A 72 -1.35 -8.62 1.52
CA ILE A 72 -2.65 -9.30 1.61
C ILE A 72 -2.45 -10.81 1.64
N HIS A 73 -1.62 -11.37 0.76
CA HIS A 73 -1.30 -12.80 0.78
C HIS A 73 -0.63 -13.23 2.08
N TYR A 74 0.31 -12.43 2.59
CA TYR A 74 0.95 -12.69 3.86
C TYR A 74 -0.08 -12.71 5.01
N LEU A 75 -0.98 -11.73 5.06
CA LEU A 75 -2.05 -11.67 6.05
C LEU A 75 -3.06 -12.83 5.91
N MET A 76 -3.36 -13.26 4.68
CA MET A 76 -4.20 -14.43 4.44
C MET A 76 -3.54 -15.69 5.03
N CYS A 77 -2.27 -15.95 4.73
CA CYS A 77 -1.51 -17.07 5.29
C CYS A 77 -1.39 -16.99 6.81
N LEU A 78 -1.19 -15.79 7.36
CA LEU A 78 -1.15 -15.56 8.80
C LEU A 78 -2.50 -15.87 9.44
N SER A 79 -3.60 -15.44 8.82
CA SER A 79 -4.96 -15.71 9.31
C SER A 79 -5.31 -17.19 9.25
N ALA A 80 -4.91 -17.91 8.20
CA ALA A 80 -5.09 -19.36 8.10
C ALA A 80 -4.26 -20.10 9.17
N ASN A 81 -3.03 -19.64 9.43
CA ASN A 81 -2.21 -20.21 10.50
C ASN A 81 -2.76 -19.89 11.89
N TYR A 82 -3.28 -18.68 12.10
CA TYR A 82 -3.92 -18.28 13.36
C TYR A 82 -5.24 -19.01 13.59
N ALA A 83 -6.09 -19.14 12.56
CA ALA A 83 -7.29 -19.96 12.58
C ALA A 83 -6.95 -21.42 12.82
N ARG A 84 -5.93 -21.97 12.16
CA ARG A 84 -5.47 -23.35 12.43
C ARG A 84 -4.98 -23.54 13.85
N ILE A 85 -4.25 -22.59 14.45
CA ILE A 85 -3.80 -22.69 15.84
C ILE A 85 -4.99 -22.58 16.81
N LYS A 86 -5.89 -21.63 16.59
CA LYS A 86 -7.08 -21.39 17.43
C LYS A 86 -8.14 -22.49 17.29
N ASP A 87 -8.36 -22.99 16.08
CA ASP A 87 -9.24 -24.13 15.81
C ASP A 87 -8.60 -25.44 16.26
N ASN A 88 -7.27 -25.60 16.18
CA ASN A 88 -6.59 -26.75 16.80
C ASN A 88 -6.71 -26.73 18.32
N GLU A 89 -6.61 -25.57 18.97
CA GLU A 89 -6.78 -25.46 20.43
C GLU A 89 -8.21 -25.81 20.87
N LYS A 90 -9.21 -25.33 20.12
CA LYS A 90 -10.63 -25.66 20.37
C LYS A 90 -10.98 -27.11 20.05
N ASN A 91 -10.59 -27.62 18.89
CA ASN A 91 -10.79 -29.03 18.55
C ASN A 91 -10.05 -29.93 19.55
N PHE A 92 -8.85 -29.56 20.01
CA PHE A 92 -8.12 -30.35 21.00
C PHE A 92 -8.85 -30.39 22.34
N GLN A 93 -9.42 -29.27 22.79
CA GLN A 93 -10.28 -29.25 23.98
C GLN A 93 -11.53 -30.11 23.78
N GLU A 94 -12.24 -29.96 22.66
CA GLU A 94 -13.43 -30.80 22.36
C GLU A 94 -13.07 -32.28 22.23
N LEU A 95 -11.93 -32.62 21.62
CA LEU A 95 -11.41 -33.99 21.52
C LEU A 95 -11.06 -34.56 22.91
N GLN A 96 -10.45 -33.76 23.80
CA GLN A 96 -10.17 -34.18 25.18
C GLN A 96 -11.46 -34.40 25.99
N GLU A 97 -12.46 -33.54 25.82
CA GLU A 97 -13.77 -33.71 26.46
C GLU A 97 -14.47 -34.98 25.96
N LEU A 98 -14.43 -35.25 24.65
CA LEU A 98 -14.99 -36.48 24.08
C LEU A 98 -14.25 -37.74 24.56
N GLN A 99 -12.91 -37.71 24.65
CA GLN A 99 -12.15 -38.83 25.24
C GLN A 99 -12.47 -39.01 26.73
N TYR A 100 -12.55 -37.92 27.49
CA TYR A 100 -12.90 -37.98 28.91
C TYR A 100 -14.30 -38.56 29.14
N LEU A 101 -15.28 -38.15 28.33
CA LEU A 101 -16.61 -38.74 28.34
C LEU A 101 -16.51 -40.22 28.03
N GLN A 102 -15.91 -40.61 26.90
CA GLN A 102 -15.75 -42.02 26.49
C GLN A 102 -15.08 -42.89 27.57
N ASP A 103 -14.01 -42.40 28.21
CA ASP A 103 -13.32 -43.10 29.29
C ASP A 103 -14.19 -43.22 30.55
N THR A 104 -15.02 -42.22 30.84
CA THR A 104 -15.98 -42.25 31.95
C THR A 104 -17.09 -43.27 31.69
N GLU A 105 -17.66 -43.33 30.47
CA GLU A 105 -18.71 -44.28 30.13
C GLU A 105 -18.17 -45.72 30.08
N MET A 106 -16.99 -45.95 29.50
CA MET A 106 -16.31 -47.25 29.56
C MET A 106 -15.90 -47.66 30.98
N GLY A 107 -15.54 -46.69 31.83
CA GLY A 107 -15.26 -46.90 33.25
C GLY A 107 -16.49 -47.34 34.04
N THR A 108 -17.67 -46.83 33.70
CA THR A 108 -18.95 -47.26 34.33
C THR A 108 -19.44 -48.61 33.82
N LEU A 109 -19.29 -48.92 32.53
CA LEU A 109 -19.66 -50.23 31.95
C LEU A 109 -18.82 -51.39 32.48
N SER A 110 -17.61 -51.11 32.95
CA SER A 110 -16.69 -52.10 33.52
C SER A 110 -17.00 -52.44 34.99
N LYS A 111 -17.76 -51.58 35.69
CA LYS A 111 -18.00 -51.72 37.14
C LYS A 111 -19.29 -52.44 37.50
N ASP A 112 -20.26 -52.52 36.57
CA ASP A 112 -21.52 -53.27 36.75
C ASP A 112 -21.42 -54.75 36.33
N ARG A 113 -20.21 -55.26 36.06
CA ARG A 113 -19.99 -56.65 35.62
C ARG A 113 -19.16 -57.53 36.58
N TYR A 114 -19.13 -57.17 37.87
CA TYR A 114 -18.57 -57.99 38.95
C TYR A 114 -19.49 -58.02 40.17
#